data_AF-A0A3S3UMI0-F1
#
_entry.id   AF-A0A3S3UMI0-F1
#
_cell.length_a   1.000
_cell.length_b   1.000
_cell.length_c   1.000
_cell.angle_alpha   90.00
_cell.angle_beta   90.00
_cell.angle_gamma   90.00
#
_symmetry.space_group_name_H-M   'P 1'
#
loop_
_entity.id
_entity.type
_entity.pdbx_description
1 polymer ?
#
loop_
_entity_poly.entity_id
_entity_poly.type
_entity_poly.pdbx_seq_one_letter_code
_entity_poly.pdbx_strand_id
1 'polypeptide(L)'
;MVLNRDSIKNGIVQKLLHEGSRKGLIDPWTPEQRLESRKAMLARRPSDDIWVFGYGSLIWNPAFHFEKSAHALLYGYHRAFCLWTPLGRGSPENPGLILGLERGGSCHGMAFKLHKDQIEEELDVVWAREMPTGSYEPTWVRLHSGGDVVHAIAFVIKRDQPRYACKIPIETVAQSIATAEGPLGTCSEYLFNTVEALDKMNVPDRYLHAVRKKVVALQHEKSGIAP
;
A
#
# COMPACT_ATOMS: atom_id res chain seq x y z
N MET A 1 6.03 13.62 7.11
CA MET A 1 5.31 13.07 8.29
C MET A 1 5.32 11.55 8.20
N VAL A 2 5.66 10.82 9.28
CA VAL A 2 5.61 9.34 9.29
C VAL A 2 4.27 8.90 9.89
N LEU A 3 3.51 8.07 9.15
CA LEU A 3 2.30 7.46 9.69
C LEU A 3 2.70 6.41 10.74
N ASN A 4 2.32 6.65 12.00
CA ASN A 4 2.41 5.66 13.07
C ASN A 4 1.00 5.27 13.57
N ARG A 5 0.92 4.21 14.38
CA ARG A 5 -0.35 3.67 14.88
C ARG A 5 -1.23 4.76 15.53
N ASP A 6 -0.63 5.56 16.41
CA ASP A 6 -1.35 6.63 17.11
C ASP A 6 -1.84 7.72 16.16
N SER A 7 -1.05 8.11 15.16
CA SER A 7 -1.45 9.10 14.16
C SER A 7 -2.65 8.64 13.33
N ILE A 8 -2.72 7.33 13.05
CA ILE A 8 -3.84 6.72 12.33
C ILE A 8 -5.08 6.70 13.22
N LYS A 9 -4.94 6.27 14.49
CA LYS A 9 -6.04 6.28 15.48
C LYS A 9 -6.54 7.70 15.79
N ASN A 10 -5.65 8.67 15.85
CA ASN A 10 -5.95 10.07 16.15
C ASN A 10 -6.51 10.85 14.95
N GLY A 11 -6.78 10.17 13.83
CA GLY A 11 -7.55 10.75 12.74
C GLY A 11 -6.74 11.55 11.74
N ILE A 12 -5.39 11.49 11.72
CA ILE A 12 -4.59 12.27 10.77
C ILE A 12 -4.93 11.90 9.32
N VAL A 13 -5.09 10.60 9.07
CA VAL A 13 -5.54 10.10 7.76
C VAL A 13 -6.91 10.67 7.44
N GLN A 14 -7.85 10.62 8.38
CA GLN A 14 -9.22 11.10 8.20
C GLN A 14 -9.29 12.62 7.96
N LYS A 15 -8.42 13.41 8.60
CA LYS A 15 -8.31 14.86 8.37
C LYS A 15 -7.84 15.16 6.96
N LEU A 16 -6.75 14.51 6.51
CA LEU A 16 -6.25 14.64 5.14
C LEU A 16 -7.33 14.24 4.12
N LEU A 17 -8.08 13.17 4.41
CA LEU A 17 -9.15 12.70 3.55
C LEU A 17 -10.34 13.65 3.50
N HIS A 18 -10.74 14.24 4.63
CA HIS A 18 -11.81 15.23 4.70
C HIS A 18 -11.48 16.48 3.88
N GLU A 19 -10.24 16.97 3.98
CA GLU A 19 -9.78 18.09 3.15
C GLU A 19 -9.81 17.74 1.66
N GLY A 20 -9.38 16.52 1.32
CA GLY A 20 -9.46 15.99 -0.04
C GLY A 20 -10.89 15.92 -0.58
N SER A 21 -11.82 15.44 0.24
CA SER A 21 -13.24 15.33 -0.10
C SER A 21 -13.90 16.68 -0.31
N ARG A 22 -13.63 17.67 0.55
CA ARG A 22 -14.10 19.07 0.36
C ARG A 22 -13.64 19.68 -0.96
N LYS A 23 -12.48 19.25 -1.46
CA LYS A 23 -11.92 19.68 -2.76
C LYS A 23 -12.37 18.82 -3.94
N GLY A 24 -13.24 17.82 -3.72
CA GLY A 24 -13.73 16.92 -4.78
C GLY A 24 -12.69 15.95 -5.33
N LEU A 25 -11.58 15.73 -4.61
CA LEU A 25 -10.43 14.94 -5.09
C LEU A 25 -10.61 13.45 -4.85
N ILE A 26 -11.35 13.10 -3.79
CA ILE A 26 -11.57 11.74 -3.33
C ILE A 26 -12.93 11.65 -2.64
N ASP A 27 -13.48 10.44 -2.59
CA ASP A 27 -14.64 10.10 -1.79
C ASP A 27 -14.22 9.14 -0.66
N PRO A 28 -14.02 9.63 0.57
CA PRO A 28 -13.55 8.80 1.66
C PRO A 28 -14.69 7.95 2.22
N TRP A 29 -14.36 6.70 2.53
CA TRP A 29 -15.30 5.82 3.21
C TRP A 29 -15.60 6.30 4.63
N THR A 30 -16.86 6.24 5.02
CA THR A 30 -17.28 6.51 6.39
C THR A 30 -16.72 5.44 7.35
N PRO A 31 -16.62 5.74 8.66
CA PRO A 31 -16.28 4.73 9.66
C PRO A 31 -17.18 3.49 9.58
N GLU A 32 -18.47 3.68 9.31
CA GLU A 32 -19.46 2.60 9.19
C GLU A 32 -19.20 1.74 7.96
N GLN A 33 -18.89 2.33 6.80
CA GLN A 33 -18.53 1.57 5.60
C GLN A 33 -17.27 0.71 5.83
N ARG A 34 -16.26 1.26 6.51
CA ARG A 34 -15.06 0.51 6.88
C ARG A 34 -15.38 -0.62 7.86
N LEU A 35 -16.21 -0.36 8.87
CA LEU A 35 -16.66 -1.36 9.84
C LEU A 35 -17.41 -2.51 9.16
N GLU A 36 -18.37 -2.21 8.29
CA GLU A 36 -19.16 -3.23 7.60
C GLU A 36 -18.31 -4.06 6.64
N SER A 37 -17.38 -3.41 5.91
CA SER A 37 -16.39 -4.12 5.09
C SER A 37 -15.54 -5.09 5.94
N ARG A 38 -15.05 -4.65 7.11
CA ARG A 38 -14.26 -5.48 8.01
C ARG A 38 -15.07 -6.67 8.55
N LYS A 39 -16.30 -6.44 9.02
CA LYS A 39 -17.20 -7.50 9.49
C LYS A 39 -17.46 -8.53 8.40
N ALA A 40 -17.75 -8.07 7.17
CA ALA A 40 -17.97 -8.97 6.03
C ALA A 40 -16.72 -9.80 5.69
N MET A 41 -15.53 -9.22 5.82
CA MET A 41 -14.26 -9.93 5.64
C MET A 41 -14.04 -11.02 6.70
N LEU A 42 -14.25 -10.68 7.97
CA LEU A 42 -14.08 -11.58 9.11
C LEU A 42 -15.11 -12.71 9.14
N ALA A 43 -16.34 -12.45 8.70
CA ALA A 43 -17.39 -13.47 8.61
C ALA A 43 -17.05 -14.61 7.64
N ARG A 44 -16.11 -14.39 6.71
CA ARG A 44 -15.66 -15.38 5.72
C ARG A 44 -14.27 -15.93 6.02
N ARG A 45 -13.77 -15.75 7.25
CA ARG A 45 -12.40 -16.13 7.60
C ARG A 45 -12.18 -17.64 7.43
N PRO A 46 -11.08 -18.05 6.78
CA PRO A 46 -10.75 -19.46 6.62
C PRO A 46 -10.08 -20.08 7.85
N SER A 47 -9.61 -19.25 8.80
CA SER A 47 -8.93 -19.67 10.03
C SER A 47 -9.14 -18.68 11.17
N ASP A 48 -8.91 -19.12 12.41
CA ASP A 48 -8.91 -18.24 13.59
C ASP A 48 -7.67 -17.35 13.66
N ASP A 49 -6.53 -17.82 13.15
CA ASP A 49 -5.34 -17.00 12.99
C ASP A 49 -5.56 -16.03 11.83
N ILE A 50 -5.44 -14.73 12.11
CA ILE A 50 -5.60 -13.66 11.13
C ILE A 50 -4.23 -13.09 10.79
N TRP A 51 -3.92 -13.11 9.49
CA TRP A 51 -2.72 -12.51 8.95
C TRP A 51 -3.06 -11.35 8.02
N VAL A 52 -2.17 -10.36 7.92
CA VAL A 52 -2.24 -9.26 6.95
C VAL A 52 -1.03 -9.35 6.03
N PHE A 53 -1.25 -9.25 4.72
CA PHE A 53 -0.18 -9.27 3.72
C PHE A 53 0.29 -7.86 3.38
N GLY A 54 1.55 -7.56 3.68
CA GLY A 54 2.22 -6.34 3.26
C GLY A 54 3.02 -6.55 1.97
N TYR A 55 2.64 -5.83 0.91
CA TYR A 55 3.34 -5.81 -0.37
C TYR A 55 3.89 -4.41 -0.74
N GLY A 56 3.63 -3.39 0.07
CA GLY A 56 4.06 -2.00 -0.15
C GLY A 56 4.58 -1.39 1.14
N SER A 57 4.00 -0.26 1.55
CA SER A 57 4.43 0.46 2.76
C SER A 57 4.36 -0.36 4.04
N LEU A 58 3.45 -1.33 4.12
CA LEU A 58 3.36 -2.24 5.26
C LEU A 58 4.65 -3.04 5.52
N ILE A 59 5.50 -3.24 4.51
CA ILE A 59 6.76 -3.99 4.68
C ILE A 59 7.72 -3.24 5.61
N TRP A 60 7.87 -1.92 5.42
CA TRP A 60 8.81 -1.09 6.19
C TRP A 60 8.15 -0.20 7.25
N ASN A 61 6.83 -0.06 7.20
CA ASN A 61 6.05 0.64 8.20
C ASN A 61 4.69 -0.03 8.36
N PRO A 62 4.55 -1.09 9.17
CA PRO A 62 3.27 -1.74 9.42
C PRO A 62 2.26 -0.81 10.12
N ALA A 63 2.72 -0.05 11.12
CA ALA A 63 1.92 0.87 11.95
C ALA A 63 0.71 0.22 12.66
N PHE A 64 0.79 -1.08 12.96
CA PHE A 64 -0.15 -1.84 13.79
C PHE A 64 0.64 -2.88 14.61
N HIS A 65 0.05 -3.41 15.68
CA HIS A 65 0.65 -4.45 16.50
C HIS A 65 0.42 -5.85 15.92
N PHE A 66 1.42 -6.71 16.01
CA PHE A 66 1.38 -8.07 15.48
C PHE A 66 2.23 -9.01 16.34
N GLU A 67 1.80 -10.27 16.44
CA GLU A 67 2.46 -11.34 17.20
C GLU A 67 3.79 -11.72 16.58
N LYS A 68 3.80 -11.89 15.26
CA LYS A 68 4.99 -12.25 14.48
C LYS A 68 4.84 -11.87 13.03
N SER A 69 5.96 -11.80 12.32
CA SER A 69 5.99 -11.60 10.87
C SER A 69 6.84 -12.66 10.19
N ALA A 70 6.55 -12.93 8.92
CA ALA A 70 7.28 -13.90 8.12
C ALA A 70 7.30 -13.50 6.64
N HIS A 71 8.41 -13.78 5.94
CA HIS A 71 8.48 -13.59 4.50
C HIS A 71 7.46 -14.49 3.81
N ALA A 72 6.76 -13.95 2.83
CA ALA A 72 5.69 -14.65 2.16
C ALA A 72 5.71 -14.42 0.64
N LEU A 73 5.31 -15.44 -0.10
CA LEU A 73 5.08 -15.37 -1.54
C LEU A 73 3.58 -15.54 -1.82
N LEU A 74 3.00 -14.56 -2.49
CA LEU A 74 1.64 -14.59 -3.01
C LEU A 74 1.68 -14.95 -4.50
N TYR A 75 0.97 -16.01 -4.89
CA TYR A 75 0.77 -16.35 -6.31
C TYR A 75 -0.52 -15.76 -6.86
N GLY A 76 -0.56 -15.55 -8.18
CA GLY A 76 -1.73 -15.03 -8.89
C GLY A 76 -1.88 -13.51 -8.81
N TYR A 77 -0.93 -12.82 -8.18
CA TYR A 77 -0.87 -11.37 -8.08
C TYR A 77 0.55 -10.85 -8.20
N HIS A 78 0.72 -9.66 -8.77
CA HIS A 78 1.99 -8.92 -8.80
C HIS A 78 1.74 -7.49 -8.31
N ARG A 79 2.79 -6.86 -7.79
CA ARG A 79 2.74 -5.45 -7.42
C ARG A 79 2.90 -4.56 -8.64
N ALA A 80 2.16 -3.45 -8.68
CA ALA A 80 2.28 -2.44 -9.73
C ALA A 80 1.96 -1.04 -9.16
N PHE A 81 2.58 0.00 -9.72
CA PHE A 81 2.19 1.39 -9.44
C PHE A 81 0.93 1.73 -10.24
N CYS A 82 -0.24 1.36 -9.68
CA CYS A 82 -1.50 1.33 -10.40
C CYS A 82 -2.61 2.17 -9.75
N LEU A 83 -2.30 2.98 -8.73
CA LEU A 83 -3.27 3.86 -8.08
C LEU A 83 -2.75 5.29 -8.02
N TRP A 84 -3.44 6.19 -8.72
CA TRP A 84 -3.19 7.63 -8.64
C TRP A 84 -3.60 8.16 -7.27
N THR A 85 -2.74 8.97 -6.66
CA THR A 85 -3.02 9.61 -5.38
C THR A 85 -2.81 11.12 -5.46
N PRO A 86 -3.89 11.92 -5.45
CA PRO A 86 -3.80 13.39 -5.44
C PRO A 86 -3.52 13.95 -4.04
N LEU A 87 -3.25 13.07 -3.06
CA LEU A 87 -3.05 13.40 -1.65
C LEU A 87 -1.96 12.51 -1.07
N GLY A 88 -1.41 12.93 0.08
CA GLY A 88 -0.44 12.16 0.85
C GLY A 88 0.95 12.17 0.22
N ARG A 89 1.18 11.31 -0.78
CA ARG A 89 2.45 11.19 -1.55
C ARG A 89 2.41 11.94 -2.89
N GLY A 90 1.44 12.81 -3.05
CA GLY A 90 1.24 13.67 -4.22
C GLY A 90 0.29 14.81 -3.89
N SER A 91 0.03 15.65 -4.88
CA SER A 91 -0.90 16.77 -4.80
C SER A 91 -1.95 16.71 -5.91
N PRO A 92 -3.00 17.54 -5.87
CA PRO A 92 -3.98 17.62 -6.95
C PRO A 92 -3.37 17.98 -8.30
N GLU A 93 -2.40 18.90 -8.29
CA GLU A 93 -1.72 19.42 -9.49
C GLU A 93 -0.64 18.46 -10.00
N ASN A 94 -0.09 17.64 -9.10
CA ASN A 94 0.97 16.67 -9.41
C ASN A 94 0.72 15.37 -8.62
N PRO A 95 -0.23 14.54 -9.09
CA PRO A 95 -0.58 13.29 -8.40
C PRO A 95 0.59 12.32 -8.36
N GLY A 96 0.73 11.65 -7.22
CA GLY A 96 1.66 10.53 -7.06
C GLY A 96 1.04 9.23 -7.54
N LEU A 97 1.86 8.17 -7.56
CA LEU A 97 1.42 6.80 -7.79
C LEU A 97 1.82 5.93 -6.60
N ILE A 98 0.90 5.08 -6.15
CA ILE A 98 1.18 4.10 -5.09
C ILE A 98 0.91 2.67 -5.57
N LEU A 99 1.49 1.70 -4.87
CA LEU A 99 1.41 0.30 -5.25
C LEU A 99 0.02 -0.27 -4.97
N GLY A 100 -0.47 -1.10 -5.88
CA GLY A 100 -1.55 -2.06 -5.64
C GLY A 100 -1.13 -3.47 -6.06
N LEU A 101 -1.93 -4.47 -5.64
CA LEU A 101 -1.83 -5.82 -6.18
C LEU A 101 -2.74 -5.99 -7.38
N GLU A 102 -2.14 -6.29 -8.53
CA GLU A 102 -2.84 -6.63 -9.76
C GLU A 102 -2.83 -8.14 -10.00
N ARG A 103 -3.87 -8.66 -10.67
CA ARG A 103 -3.97 -10.09 -11.01
C ARG A 103 -2.87 -10.51 -11.98
N GLY A 104 -2.37 -11.73 -11.80
CA GLY A 104 -1.31 -12.39 -12.57
C GLY A 104 0.05 -12.34 -11.88
N GLY A 105 0.94 -13.28 -12.20
CA GLY A 105 2.30 -13.33 -11.68
C GLY A 105 2.40 -13.78 -10.22
N SER A 106 3.39 -13.26 -9.51
CA SER A 106 3.64 -13.51 -8.09
C SER A 106 4.22 -12.27 -7.40
N CYS A 107 4.04 -12.17 -6.09
CA CYS A 107 4.49 -11.04 -5.28
C CYS A 107 5.10 -11.54 -3.97
N HIS A 108 6.39 -11.26 -3.77
CA HIS A 108 7.01 -11.41 -2.45
C HIS A 108 6.51 -10.32 -1.52
N GLY A 109 6.50 -10.55 -0.21
CA GLY A 109 6.10 -9.56 0.78
C GLY A 109 6.27 -10.08 2.19
N MET A 110 5.63 -9.40 3.14
CA MET A 110 5.64 -9.78 4.55
C MET A 110 4.23 -10.17 4.99
N ALA A 111 4.09 -11.32 5.66
CA ALA A 111 2.87 -11.71 6.35
C ALA A 111 3.00 -11.30 7.82
N PHE A 112 2.00 -10.61 8.36
CA PHE A 112 1.95 -10.19 9.77
C PHE A 112 0.80 -10.90 10.48
N LYS A 113 1.09 -11.72 11.48
CA LYS A 113 0.07 -12.40 12.30
C LYS A 113 -0.42 -11.47 13.40
N LEU A 114 -1.72 -11.23 13.49
CA LEU A 114 -2.28 -10.41 14.56
C LEU A 114 -2.39 -11.18 15.88
N HIS A 115 -2.27 -10.46 17.00
CA HIS A 115 -2.57 -11.00 18.32
C HIS A 115 -4.07 -11.32 18.42
N LYS A 116 -4.41 -12.52 18.91
CA LYS A 116 -5.80 -13.03 18.94
C LYS A 116 -6.76 -12.12 19.72
N ASP A 117 -6.27 -11.52 20.79
CA ASP A 117 -6.99 -10.60 21.68
C ASP A 117 -7.08 -9.16 21.15
N GLN A 118 -6.37 -8.83 20.06
CA GLN A 118 -6.34 -7.49 19.47
C GLN A 118 -6.80 -7.44 18.00
N ILE A 119 -7.33 -8.54 17.46
CA ILE A 119 -7.73 -8.65 16.04
C ILE A 119 -8.61 -7.49 15.62
N GLU A 120 -9.68 -7.21 16.37
CA GLU A 120 -10.63 -6.16 15.98
C GLU A 120 -10.00 -4.76 15.99
N GLU A 121 -9.20 -4.45 17.01
CA GLU A 121 -8.54 -3.16 17.16
C GLU A 121 -7.49 -2.94 16.07
N GLU A 122 -6.61 -3.91 15.83
CA GLU A 122 -5.55 -3.75 14.82
C GLU A 122 -6.12 -3.77 13.40
N LEU A 123 -7.17 -4.54 13.14
CA LEU A 123 -7.85 -4.47 11.84
C LEU A 123 -8.57 -3.13 11.64
N ASP A 124 -9.02 -2.43 12.69
CA ASP A 124 -9.50 -1.05 12.56
C ASP A 124 -8.42 -0.11 12.04
N VAL A 125 -7.23 -0.20 12.62
CA VAL A 125 -6.06 0.59 12.19
C VAL A 125 -5.68 0.25 10.75
N VAL A 126 -5.63 -1.05 10.41
CA VAL A 126 -5.33 -1.49 9.04
C VAL A 126 -6.39 -0.99 8.06
N TRP A 127 -7.68 -1.08 8.36
CA TRP A 127 -8.75 -0.57 7.49
C TRP A 127 -8.71 0.96 7.36
N ALA A 128 -8.44 1.67 8.45
CA ALA A 128 -8.28 3.12 8.42
C ALA A 128 -7.15 3.58 7.50
N ARG A 129 -6.10 2.77 7.41
CA ARG A 129 -4.92 3.02 6.58
C ARG A 129 -5.10 2.59 5.12
N GLU A 130 -5.56 1.36 4.89
CA GLU A 130 -5.55 0.72 3.57
C GLU A 130 -6.90 0.87 2.84
N MET A 131 -8.01 1.09 3.55
CA MET A 131 -9.36 1.24 2.97
C MET A 131 -9.95 2.66 3.12
N PRO A 132 -9.19 3.76 2.94
CA PRO A 132 -9.69 5.11 3.18
C PRO A 132 -10.74 5.57 2.16
N THR A 133 -10.71 5.03 0.94
CA THR A 133 -11.57 5.45 -0.19
C THR A 133 -12.14 4.27 -0.97
N GLY A 134 -12.04 3.04 -0.44
CA GLY A 134 -12.49 1.84 -1.15
C GLY A 134 -11.76 1.52 -2.47
N SER A 135 -10.56 2.07 -2.69
CA SER A 135 -9.81 1.84 -3.93
C SER A 135 -9.26 0.41 -4.03
N TYR A 136 -9.20 -0.31 -2.91
CA TYR A 136 -8.85 -1.71 -2.85
C TYR A 136 -10.04 -2.58 -2.46
N GLU A 137 -9.95 -3.87 -2.78
CA GLU A 137 -10.83 -4.93 -2.35
C GLU A 137 -10.06 -5.83 -1.36
N PRO A 138 -10.47 -5.88 -0.08
CA PRO A 138 -9.87 -6.80 0.88
C PRO A 138 -10.21 -8.23 0.47
N THR A 139 -9.19 -9.08 0.37
CA THR A 139 -9.30 -10.43 -0.19
C THR A 139 -8.55 -11.42 0.69
N TRP A 140 -9.20 -12.55 1.01
CA TRP A 140 -8.51 -13.70 1.60
C TRP A 140 -7.61 -14.34 0.55
N VAL A 141 -6.30 -14.37 0.82
CA VAL A 141 -5.30 -14.97 -0.05
C VAL A 141 -4.53 -16.06 0.68
N ARG A 142 -3.98 -17.00 -0.09
CA ARG A 142 -3.05 -18.02 0.40
C ARG A 142 -1.62 -17.54 0.17
N LEU A 143 -0.87 -17.41 1.24
CA LEU A 143 0.53 -17.03 1.24
C LEU A 143 1.40 -18.25 1.50
N HIS A 144 2.47 -18.41 0.72
CA HIS A 144 3.47 -19.43 0.95
C HIS A 144 4.61 -18.84 1.79
N SER A 145 4.84 -19.38 2.98
CA SER A 145 5.82 -18.85 3.93
C SER A 145 6.55 -20.01 4.63
N GLY A 146 7.87 -20.09 4.49
CA GLY A 146 8.68 -21.10 5.18
C GLY A 146 8.35 -22.57 4.87
N GLY A 147 7.68 -22.85 3.74
CA GLY A 147 7.19 -24.18 3.38
C GLY A 147 5.72 -24.43 3.76
N ASP A 148 5.15 -23.56 4.60
CA ASP A 148 3.75 -23.61 5.00
C ASP A 148 2.88 -22.68 4.14
N VAL A 149 1.57 -22.89 4.23
CA VAL A 149 0.56 -22.02 3.64
C VAL A 149 -0.25 -21.36 4.75
N VAL A 150 -0.27 -20.02 4.78
CA VAL A 150 -1.08 -19.24 5.72
C VAL A 150 -2.14 -18.43 4.96
N HIS A 151 -3.30 -18.24 5.59
CA HIS A 151 -4.34 -17.37 5.05
C HIS A 151 -4.17 -15.96 5.57
N ALA A 152 -4.14 -14.99 4.65
CA ALA A 152 -3.96 -13.58 4.99
C ALA A 152 -4.95 -12.70 4.24
N ILE A 153 -5.21 -11.53 4.80
CA ILE A 153 -5.94 -10.45 4.15
C ILE A 153 -4.95 -9.66 3.31
N ALA A 154 -5.21 -9.54 2.02
CA ALA A 154 -4.49 -8.65 1.11
C ALA A 154 -5.46 -7.62 0.52
N PHE A 155 -4.94 -6.42 0.24
CA PHE A 155 -5.70 -5.33 -0.39
C PHE A 155 -5.41 -5.30 -1.88
N VAL A 156 -6.32 -5.85 -2.68
CA VAL A 156 -6.18 -5.98 -4.15
C VAL A 156 -6.74 -4.75 -4.84
N ILE A 157 -6.10 -4.21 -5.88
CA ILE A 157 -6.62 -3.01 -6.54
C ILE A 157 -7.95 -3.28 -7.25
N LYS A 158 -8.93 -2.40 -7.04
CA LYS A 158 -10.16 -2.41 -7.81
C LYS A 158 -9.95 -1.66 -9.13
N ARG A 159 -10.18 -2.36 -10.24
CA ARG A 159 -10.00 -1.80 -11.60
C ARG A 159 -11.15 -0.91 -12.07
N ASP A 160 -12.29 -0.98 -11.39
CA ASP A 160 -13.51 -0.20 -11.66
C ASP A 160 -13.51 1.19 -10.97
N GLN A 161 -12.34 1.66 -10.51
CA GLN A 161 -12.21 2.88 -9.71
C GLN A 161 -11.62 4.03 -10.54
N PRO A 162 -12.09 5.29 -10.34
CA PRO A 162 -11.61 6.44 -11.12
C PRO A 162 -10.10 6.69 -11.05
N ARG A 163 -9.45 6.29 -9.95
CA ARG A 163 -8.01 6.51 -9.72
C ARG A 163 -7.13 5.34 -10.15
N TYR A 164 -7.71 4.26 -10.68
CA TYR A 164 -6.93 3.15 -11.21
C TYR A 164 -6.16 3.60 -12.45
N ALA A 165 -4.83 3.46 -12.43
CA ALA A 165 -3.96 4.01 -13.46
C ALA A 165 -3.94 3.20 -14.77
N CYS A 166 -4.64 2.07 -14.85
CA CYS A 166 -4.53 1.13 -15.96
C CYS A 166 -3.06 0.73 -16.25
N LYS A 167 -2.81 0.11 -17.40
CA LYS A 167 -1.44 -0.14 -17.85
C LYS A 167 -0.85 1.16 -18.41
N ILE A 168 -0.02 1.83 -17.61
CA ILE A 168 0.75 3.00 -18.03
C ILE A 168 2.22 2.65 -18.26
N PRO A 169 2.92 3.34 -19.19
CA PRO A 169 4.34 3.14 -19.43
C PRO A 169 5.18 3.40 -18.18
N ILE A 170 6.30 2.68 -18.06
CA ILE A 170 7.23 2.84 -16.93
C ILE A 170 7.82 4.26 -16.89
N GLU A 171 7.93 4.93 -18.03
CA GLU A 171 8.34 6.32 -18.16
C GLU A 171 7.35 7.25 -17.45
N THR A 172 6.05 7.07 -17.66
CA THR A 172 4.99 7.85 -17.00
C THR A 172 4.99 7.60 -15.50
N VAL A 173 5.16 6.34 -15.09
CA VAL A 173 5.28 5.96 -13.68
C VAL A 173 6.48 6.66 -13.03
N ALA A 174 7.65 6.56 -13.65
CA ALA A 174 8.87 7.18 -13.14
C ALA A 174 8.77 8.71 -13.10
N GLN A 175 8.16 9.33 -14.11
CA GLN A 175 7.98 10.78 -14.16
C GLN A 175 7.12 11.29 -13.00
N SER A 176 5.96 10.66 -12.75
CA SER A 176 5.10 11.01 -11.62
C SER A 176 5.81 10.78 -10.29
N ILE A 177 6.45 9.63 -10.09
CA ILE A 177 7.13 9.30 -8.82
C ILE A 177 8.30 10.25 -8.54
N ALA A 178 9.05 10.65 -9.58
CA ALA A 178 10.19 11.54 -9.45
C ALA A 178 9.81 12.96 -9.01
N THR A 179 8.59 13.41 -9.33
CA THR A 179 8.17 14.80 -9.12
C THR A 179 7.08 14.98 -8.09
N ALA A 180 6.28 13.97 -7.80
CA ALA A 180 5.14 14.08 -6.90
C ALA A 180 5.57 14.17 -5.43
N GLU A 181 4.94 15.09 -4.71
CA GLU A 181 5.13 15.33 -3.29
C GLU A 181 3.81 15.70 -2.64
N GLY A 182 3.64 15.31 -1.38
CA GLY A 182 2.52 15.76 -0.56
C GLY A 182 2.85 15.73 0.94
N PRO A 183 1.85 15.89 1.82
CA PRO A 183 2.06 16.00 3.27
C PRO A 183 2.74 14.80 3.94
N LEU A 184 2.70 13.63 3.30
CA LEU A 184 3.36 12.41 3.78
C LEU A 184 4.80 12.26 3.27
N GLY A 185 5.29 13.21 2.47
CA GLY A 185 6.62 13.20 1.84
C GLY A 185 6.54 12.95 0.33
N THR A 186 7.70 12.75 -0.29
CA THR A 186 7.76 12.56 -1.75
C THR A 186 7.28 11.17 -2.16
N CYS A 187 6.83 11.03 -3.40
CA CYS A 187 6.48 9.73 -3.96
C CYS A 187 7.74 8.85 -4.17
N SER A 188 8.87 9.47 -4.50
CA SER A 188 10.16 8.77 -4.64
C SER A 188 10.65 8.14 -3.32
N GLU A 189 10.49 8.79 -2.17
CA GLU A 189 10.76 8.20 -0.85
C GLU A 189 9.97 6.90 -0.64
N TYR A 190 8.69 6.87 -1.03
CA TYR A 190 7.86 5.67 -0.92
C TYR A 190 8.41 4.52 -1.78
N LEU A 191 8.84 4.81 -3.00
CA LEU A 191 9.50 3.82 -3.87
C LEU A 191 10.80 3.33 -3.24
N PHE A 192 11.68 4.23 -2.81
CA PHE A 192 13.01 3.89 -2.31
C PHE A 192 12.93 3.05 -1.04
N ASN A 193 12.11 3.45 -0.06
CA ASN A 193 11.87 2.68 1.15
C ASN A 193 11.34 1.27 0.83
N THR A 194 10.45 1.16 -0.17
CA THR A 194 9.90 -0.14 -0.57
C THR A 194 10.95 -1.03 -1.22
N VAL A 195 11.79 -0.48 -2.10
CA VAL A 195 12.90 -1.23 -2.72
C VAL A 195 13.89 -1.68 -1.65
N GLU A 196 14.34 -0.77 -0.78
CA GLU A 196 15.30 -1.10 0.29
C GLU A 196 14.77 -2.18 1.23
N ALA A 197 13.48 -2.15 1.56
CA ALA A 197 12.88 -3.15 2.42
C ALA A 197 12.88 -4.54 1.76
N LEU A 198 12.58 -4.63 0.46
CA LEU A 198 12.65 -5.87 -0.30
C LEU A 198 14.09 -6.39 -0.45
N ASP A 199 15.04 -5.48 -0.68
CA ASP A 199 16.47 -5.81 -0.77
C ASP A 199 16.97 -6.39 0.55
N LYS A 200 16.61 -5.79 1.69
CA LYS A 200 16.93 -6.29 3.04
C LYS A 200 16.31 -7.67 3.33
N MET A 201 15.17 -7.96 2.71
CA MET A 201 14.52 -9.27 2.79
C MET A 201 15.11 -10.30 1.80
N ASN A 202 16.12 -9.91 1.00
CA ASN A 202 16.74 -10.72 -0.05
C ASN A 202 15.74 -11.18 -1.14
N VAL A 203 14.74 -10.35 -1.44
CA VAL A 203 13.72 -10.59 -2.48
C VAL A 203 13.59 -9.38 -3.41
N PRO A 204 14.65 -9.01 -4.15
CA PRO A 204 14.67 -7.82 -4.98
C PRO A 204 13.60 -7.87 -6.08
N ASP A 205 12.87 -6.78 -6.24
CA ASP A 205 11.82 -6.65 -7.24
C ASP A 205 12.33 -5.94 -8.49
N ARG A 206 12.46 -6.69 -9.59
CA ARG A 206 13.02 -6.19 -10.86
C ARG A 206 12.29 -4.97 -11.40
N TYR A 207 10.97 -4.92 -11.28
CA TYR A 207 10.17 -3.81 -11.79
C TYR A 207 10.41 -2.55 -10.95
N LEU A 208 10.36 -2.67 -9.62
CA LEU A 208 10.61 -1.54 -8.72
C LEU A 208 12.06 -1.01 -8.88
N HIS A 209 13.06 -1.86 -9.07
CA HIS A 209 14.42 -1.40 -9.39
C HIS A 209 14.50 -0.65 -10.72
N ALA A 210 13.79 -1.12 -11.75
CA ALA A 210 13.74 -0.44 -13.04
C ALA A 210 13.11 0.95 -12.93
N VAL A 211 12.02 1.08 -12.15
CA VAL A 211 11.41 2.38 -11.83
C VAL A 211 12.39 3.24 -11.04
N ARG A 212 13.04 2.70 -9.99
CA ARG A 212 14.04 3.42 -9.18
C ARG A 212 15.14 4.02 -10.04
N LYS A 213 15.69 3.24 -10.98
CA LYS A 213 16.75 3.71 -11.89
C LYS A 213 16.30 4.92 -12.72
N LYS A 214 15.08 4.88 -13.27
CA LYS A 214 14.52 5.99 -14.06
C LYS A 214 14.23 7.22 -13.20
N VAL A 215 13.68 7.02 -11.99
CA VAL A 215 13.41 8.11 -11.04
C VAL A 215 14.70 8.85 -10.66
N VAL A 216 15.77 8.11 -10.34
CA VAL A 216 17.08 8.70 -10.00
C VAL A 216 17.64 9.51 -11.18
N ALA A 217 17.59 8.96 -12.40
CA ALA A 217 18.05 9.68 -13.59
C ALA A 217 17.29 11.01 -13.79
N LEU A 218 15.95 10.99 -13.69
CA LEU A 218 15.11 12.19 -13.83
C LEU A 218 15.40 13.23 -12.73
N GLN A 219 15.69 12.79 -11.50
CA GLN A 219 16.03 13.69 -10.40
C GLN A 219 17.41 14.34 -10.61
N HIS A 220 18.40 13.59 -11.11
CA HIS A 220 19.74 14.13 -11.42
C HIS A 220 19.69 15.18 -12.55
N GLU A 221 18.95 14.89 -13.63
CA GLU A 221 18.74 15.83 -14.75
C GLU A 221 18.15 17.17 -14.26
N LYS A 222 17.21 17.12 -13.31
CA LYS A 222 16.60 18.33 -12.72
C LYS A 222 17.53 19.09 -11.78
N SER A 223 18.40 18.39 -11.05
CA SER A 223 19.34 19.02 -10.12
C SER A 223 20.55 19.64 -10.81
N GLY A 224 20.72 19.46 -12.13
CA GLY A 224 21.88 19.96 -12.87
C GLY A 224 23.19 19.23 -12.50
N ILE A 225 23.09 18.11 -11.79
CA ILE A 225 24.23 17.27 -11.41
C ILE A 225 24.33 16.19 -12.49
N ALA A 226 25.27 16.36 -13.42
CA ALA A 226 25.60 15.35 -14.42
C ALA A 226 26.05 14.04 -13.73
N PRO A 227 25.75 12.86 -14.31
CA PRO A 227 26.07 11.55 -13.71
C PRO A 227 27.56 11.33 -13.47
#